data_AF-Q8TXC9-F1
#
_entry.id   AF-Q8TXC9-F1
#
_cell.length_a   1.000
_cell.length_b   1.000
_cell.length_c   1.000
_cell.angle_alpha   90.00
_cell.angle_beta   90.00
_cell.angle_gamma   90.00
#
_symmetry.space_group_name_H-M   'P 1'
#
loop_
_entity.id
_entity.type
_entity.pdbx_description
1 polymer ?
#
loop_
_entity_poly.entity_id
_entity_poly.type
_entity_poly.pdbx_seq_one_letter_code
_entity_poly.pdbx_strand_id
1 'polypeptide(L)'
;METVGVTTVVTVSGLTGSKRVAARVDTGAENDSIDLKLASEIGAGPVIGVKKVRSASASRLRSERRPVVHVTLELAGRCLPSEATLADRRDMRYPMIVGRKTLRRAGVTVDPSREEEPEGDEVDPRRVVGTLKLHKRLLRTVGEKRAVTPAVLALQHGGAWSYRDGDVSSVAVPIRKLSNGVVREDLYLLLNPEIERAEGTLTRLEKCGRERVRRVAKRPRRLEVRHDGGAIIRVDPGRRRIRVRELDPGTLRLEGIPAANLHHELSHLMGDDLGPSVLEFEVE
;
A
#
# COMPACT_ATOMS: atom_id res chain seq x y z
N MET A 1 -9.70 -5.78 33.04
CA MET A 1 -10.33 -5.18 31.85
C MET A 1 -9.35 -4.13 31.36
N GLU A 2 -9.01 -4.12 30.07
CA GLU A 2 -7.97 -3.22 29.54
C GLU A 2 -8.53 -1.82 29.35
N THR A 3 -7.70 -0.79 29.51
CA THR A 3 -8.12 0.62 29.48
C THR A 3 -7.34 1.36 28.40
N VAL A 4 -8.07 2.00 27.49
CA VAL A 4 -7.51 2.78 26.39
C VAL A 4 -7.75 4.28 26.61
N GLY A 5 -6.87 5.11 26.08
CA GLY A 5 -7.02 6.56 26.14
C GLY A 5 -8.13 7.13 25.25
N VAL A 6 -8.39 8.43 25.40
CA VAL A 6 -9.23 9.21 24.47
C VAL A 6 -8.63 9.28 23.07
N THR A 7 -7.31 9.20 22.98
CA THR A 7 -6.56 8.91 21.76
C THR A 7 -5.81 7.60 21.99
N THR A 8 -5.83 6.69 21.02
CA THR A 8 -5.13 5.41 21.08
C THR A 8 -4.46 5.08 19.75
N VAL A 9 -3.56 4.11 19.76
CA VAL A 9 -2.91 3.61 18.56
C VAL A 9 -3.60 2.31 18.15
N VAL A 10 -4.04 2.25 16.89
CA VAL A 10 -4.66 1.06 16.33
C VAL A 10 -3.91 0.60 15.08
N THR A 11 -3.84 -0.71 14.87
CA THR A 11 -3.45 -1.25 13.56
C THR A 11 -4.71 -1.50 12.76
N VAL A 12 -4.87 -0.81 11.63
CA VAL A 12 -5.99 -1.03 10.70
C VAL A 12 -5.50 -1.85 9.53
N SER A 13 -6.12 -3.00 9.27
CA SER A 13 -5.79 -3.89 8.16
C SER A 13 -6.95 -3.95 7.17
N GLY A 14 -6.65 -3.74 5.89
CA GLY A 14 -7.55 -3.97 4.76
C GLY A 14 -7.14 -5.21 3.98
N LEU A 15 -7.60 -5.30 2.73
CA LEU A 15 -7.36 -6.45 1.85
C LEU A 15 -5.91 -6.56 1.38
N THR A 16 -5.19 -5.44 1.27
CA THR A 16 -3.87 -5.36 0.62
C THR A 16 -2.77 -4.86 1.54
N GLY A 17 -3.10 -4.45 2.76
CA GLY A 17 -2.11 -3.93 3.69
C GLY A 17 -2.67 -3.64 5.06
N SER A 18 -1.78 -3.20 5.95
CA SER A 18 -2.12 -2.75 7.29
C SER A 18 -1.28 -1.54 7.66
N LYS A 19 -1.84 -0.64 8.47
CA LYS A 19 -1.13 0.55 8.95
C LYS A 19 -1.48 0.82 10.40
N ARG A 20 -0.44 1.17 11.18
CA ARG A 20 -0.58 1.60 12.56
C ARG A 20 -0.81 3.11 12.56
N VAL A 21 -1.90 3.56 13.17
CA VAL A 21 -2.34 4.97 13.13
C VAL A 21 -2.88 5.42 14.48
N ALA A 22 -2.76 6.72 14.74
CA ALA A 22 -3.52 7.35 15.82
C ALA A 22 -5.02 7.32 15.50
N ALA A 23 -5.83 6.95 16.48
CA ALA A 23 -7.28 6.95 16.40
C ALA A 23 -7.88 7.70 17.58
N ARG A 24 -8.96 8.46 17.31
CA ARG A 24 -9.77 9.05 18.37
C ARG A 24 -10.78 8.01 18.84
N VAL A 25 -10.80 7.74 20.14
CA VAL A 25 -11.87 6.98 20.79
C VAL A 25 -13.05 7.92 21.00
N ASP A 26 -14.16 7.67 20.30
CA ASP A 26 -15.35 8.52 20.34
C ASP A 26 -16.55 7.71 20.84
N THR A 27 -16.87 7.88 22.12
CA THR A 27 -18.04 7.25 22.73
C THR A 27 -19.36 7.87 22.25
N GLY A 28 -19.36 9.01 21.57
CA GLY A 28 -20.54 9.55 20.88
C GLY A 28 -20.82 8.83 19.56
N ALA A 29 -19.78 8.35 18.89
CA ALA A 29 -19.89 7.60 17.65
C ALA A 29 -20.38 6.16 17.87
N GLU A 30 -21.39 5.72 17.11
CA GLU A 30 -21.84 4.33 17.15
C GLU A 30 -20.91 3.40 16.38
N ASN A 31 -20.51 3.81 15.17
CA ASN A 31 -19.69 3.04 14.24
C ASN A 31 -18.33 3.73 14.06
N ASP A 32 -17.37 2.98 13.56
CA ASP A 32 -16.04 3.50 13.25
C ASP A 32 -16.08 4.37 11.98
N SER A 33 -15.08 5.23 11.83
CA SER A 33 -14.90 5.98 10.59
C SER A 33 -13.43 6.06 10.22
N ILE A 34 -13.14 5.85 8.95
CA ILE A 34 -11.79 5.81 8.40
C ILE A 34 -11.65 6.87 7.30
N ASP A 35 -10.51 7.55 7.30
CA ASP A 35 -10.16 8.52 6.27
C ASP A 35 -10.00 7.84 4.90
N LEU A 36 -10.45 8.51 3.83
CA LEU A 36 -10.38 8.01 2.46
C LEU A 36 -8.94 7.65 2.02
N LYS A 37 -7.93 8.41 2.43
CA LYS A 37 -6.53 8.13 2.08
C LYS A 37 -6.07 6.87 2.79
N LEU A 38 -6.29 6.79 4.10
CA LEU A 38 -5.93 5.62 4.90
C LEU A 38 -6.63 4.35 4.37
N ALA A 39 -7.93 4.45 4.08
CA ALA A 39 -8.70 3.37 3.48
C ALA A 39 -8.13 2.91 2.14
N SER A 40 -7.72 3.84 1.28
CA SER A 40 -7.09 3.53 0.00
C SER A 40 -5.71 2.87 0.16
N GLU A 41 -4.91 3.29 1.16
CA GLU A 41 -3.56 2.75 1.38
C GLU A 41 -3.59 1.29 1.85
N ILE A 42 -4.52 0.93 2.74
CA ILE A 42 -4.63 -0.44 3.27
C ILE A 42 -5.49 -1.37 2.39
N GLY A 43 -6.14 -0.83 1.35
CA GLY A 43 -7.13 -1.54 0.55
C GLY A 43 -8.37 -1.92 1.36
N ALA A 44 -8.95 -0.96 2.10
CA ALA A 44 -10.13 -1.19 2.91
C ALA A 44 -11.32 -1.65 2.05
N GLY A 45 -11.98 -2.72 2.49
CA GLY A 45 -13.03 -3.34 1.72
C GLY A 45 -13.34 -4.77 2.17
N PRO A 46 -14.36 -5.41 1.56
CA PRO A 46 -15.25 -4.86 0.53
C PRO A 46 -16.14 -3.71 1.04
N VAL A 47 -16.70 -2.92 0.12
CA VAL A 47 -17.79 -2.00 0.46
C VAL A 47 -19.05 -2.84 0.71
N ILE A 48 -19.59 -2.76 1.93
CA ILE A 48 -20.72 -3.58 2.39
C ILE A 48 -22.03 -2.82 2.46
N GLY A 49 -22.02 -1.51 2.21
CA GLY A 49 -23.24 -0.72 2.19
C GLY A 49 -22.98 0.78 2.25
N VAL A 50 -24.04 1.53 2.56
CA VAL A 50 -24.00 2.98 2.72
C VAL A 50 -24.79 3.34 3.97
N LYS A 51 -24.18 4.09 4.89
CA LYS A 51 -24.84 4.58 6.11
C LYS A 51 -25.09 6.09 6.01
N LYS A 52 -26.26 6.52 6.48
CA LYS A 52 -26.61 7.93 6.64
C LYS A 52 -26.01 8.41 7.97
N VAL A 53 -25.07 9.34 7.92
CA VAL A 53 -24.43 9.92 9.11
C VAL A 53 -24.91 11.36 9.32
N ARG A 54 -25.05 11.75 10.59
CA ARG A 54 -25.24 13.14 10.97
C ARG A 54 -23.85 13.74 11.20
N SER A 55 -23.39 14.56 10.25
CA SER A 55 -22.11 15.25 10.39
C SER A 55 -22.27 16.40 11.39
N ALA A 56 -21.34 16.52 12.34
CA ALA A 56 -21.25 17.67 13.24
C ALA A 56 -20.65 18.91 12.55
N SER A 57 -19.88 18.68 11.48
CA SER A 57 -19.09 19.71 10.77
C SER A 57 -19.84 20.34 9.59
N ALA A 58 -20.82 19.64 9.03
CA ALA A 58 -21.76 20.25 8.11
C ALA A 58 -22.89 20.86 8.94
N SER A 59 -23.29 22.10 8.62
CA SER A 59 -24.48 22.75 9.17
C SER A 59 -25.58 21.73 9.46
N ARG A 60 -26.24 21.81 10.64
CA ARG A 60 -27.24 20.89 11.24
C ARG A 60 -28.33 20.30 10.31
N LEU A 61 -28.36 20.67 9.02
CA LEU A 61 -29.36 20.36 8.01
C LEU A 61 -28.97 19.31 6.95
N ARG A 62 -27.70 18.88 6.81
CA ARG A 62 -27.33 17.85 5.79
C ARG A 62 -26.79 16.58 6.42
N SER A 63 -27.66 15.56 6.41
CA SER A 63 -27.23 14.17 6.57
C SER A 63 -26.41 13.72 5.36
N GLU A 64 -25.23 13.17 5.61
CA GLU A 64 -24.31 12.70 4.57
C GLU A 64 -24.44 11.18 4.43
N ARG A 65 -24.35 10.66 3.19
CA ARG A 65 -24.35 9.21 2.94
C ARG A 65 -22.92 8.76 2.72
N ARG A 66 -22.41 7.91 3.61
CA ARG A 66 -21.03 7.42 3.56
C ARG A 66 -20.99 5.92 3.25
N PRO A 67 -20.19 5.48 2.27
CA PRO A 67 -19.92 4.06 2.08
C PRO A 67 -19.37 3.43 3.36
N VAL A 68 -19.70 2.16 3.58
CA VAL A 68 -19.22 1.37 4.70
C VAL A 68 -18.31 0.28 4.17
N VAL A 69 -17.11 0.15 4.72
CA VAL A 69 -16.12 -0.86 4.35
C VAL A 69 -15.82 -1.79 5.51
N HIS A 70 -15.47 -3.03 5.19
CA HIS A 70 -14.85 -3.94 6.16
C HIS A 70 -13.36 -3.62 6.35
N VAL A 71 -12.93 -3.60 7.60
CA VAL A 71 -11.53 -3.53 8.03
C VAL A 71 -11.32 -4.44 9.24
N THR A 72 -10.08 -4.88 9.48
CA THR A 72 -9.71 -5.51 10.76
C THR A 72 -8.95 -4.50 11.60
N LEU A 73 -9.43 -4.26 12.82
CA LEU A 73 -8.81 -3.37 13.79
C LEU A 73 -8.10 -4.17 14.86
N GLU A 74 -6.84 -3.86 15.10
CA GLU A 74 -6.13 -4.26 16.31
C GLU A 74 -6.17 -3.11 17.32
N LEU A 75 -6.79 -3.35 18.46
CA LEU A 75 -6.92 -2.41 19.57
C LEU A 75 -6.65 -3.17 20.86
N ALA A 76 -5.75 -2.66 21.72
CA ALA A 76 -5.48 -3.27 23.02
C ALA A 76 -5.12 -4.77 22.90
N GLY A 77 -4.23 -5.09 21.94
CA GLY A 77 -3.80 -6.47 21.63
C GLY A 77 -4.88 -7.39 21.02
N ARG A 78 -6.07 -6.87 20.68
CA ARG A 78 -7.19 -7.65 20.15
C ARG A 78 -7.47 -7.31 18.69
N CYS A 79 -7.43 -8.31 17.82
CA CYS A 79 -7.82 -8.20 16.42
C CYS A 79 -9.33 -8.44 16.26
N LEU A 80 -10.05 -7.45 15.72
CA LEU A 80 -11.51 -7.44 15.62
C LEU A 80 -11.95 -7.03 14.20
N PRO A 81 -12.89 -7.75 13.58
CA PRO A 81 -13.55 -7.24 12.38
C PRO A 81 -14.40 -6.01 12.73
N SER A 82 -14.26 -4.96 11.94
CA SER A 82 -15.00 -3.71 12.10
C SER A 82 -15.57 -3.19 10.77
N GLU A 83 -16.70 -2.51 10.91
CA GLU A 83 -17.36 -1.76 9.84
C GLU A 83 -17.02 -0.27 10.01
N ALA A 84 -16.26 0.29 9.08
CA ALA A 84 -15.88 1.70 9.10
C ALA A 84 -16.59 2.48 8.00
N THR A 85 -17.15 3.64 8.34
CA THR A 85 -17.63 4.59 7.33
C THR A 85 -16.46 5.32 6.67
N LEU A 86 -16.47 5.41 5.35
CA LEU A 86 -15.51 6.22 4.60
C LEU A 86 -15.86 7.69 4.76
N ALA A 87 -14.91 8.49 5.23
CA ALA A 87 -15.08 9.92 5.41
C ALA A 87 -13.87 10.68 4.85
N ASP A 88 -14.12 11.85 4.28
CA ASP A 88 -13.05 12.81 4.00
C ASP A 88 -12.66 13.50 5.31
N ARG A 89 -11.49 13.13 5.86
CA ARG A 89 -10.98 13.65 7.15
C ARG A 89 -9.65 14.36 6.96
N ARG A 90 -9.37 14.87 5.75
CA ARG A 90 -8.07 15.42 5.34
C ARG A 90 -7.61 16.60 6.21
N ASP A 91 -8.53 17.35 6.79
CA ASP A 91 -8.27 18.49 7.67
C ASP A 91 -8.41 18.14 9.16
N MET A 92 -8.58 16.86 9.51
CA MET A 92 -8.74 16.39 10.88
C MET A 92 -7.44 15.76 11.42
N ARG A 93 -7.24 15.88 12.73
CA ARG A 93 -6.05 15.35 13.43
C ARG A 93 -5.90 13.83 13.36
N TYR A 94 -7.01 13.10 13.35
CA TYR A 94 -7.03 11.64 13.46
C TYR A 94 -7.67 11.01 12.21
N PRO A 95 -6.93 10.16 11.46
CA PRO A 95 -7.45 9.49 10.27
C PRO A 95 -8.43 8.36 10.60
N MET A 96 -8.58 8.02 11.89
CA MET A 96 -9.48 6.97 12.35
C MET A 96 -10.28 7.44 13.58
N ILE A 97 -11.57 7.11 13.62
CA ILE A 97 -12.40 7.13 14.83
C ILE A 97 -12.76 5.68 15.17
N VAL A 98 -12.58 5.33 16.44
CA VAL A 98 -13.10 4.09 17.03
C VAL A 98 -14.37 4.43 17.80
N GLY A 99 -15.50 3.93 17.31
CA GLY A 99 -16.81 4.09 17.91
C GLY A 99 -17.14 3.00 18.92
N ARG A 100 -18.28 3.16 19.60
CA ARG A 100 -18.69 2.30 20.71
C ARG A 100 -18.86 0.83 20.37
N LYS A 101 -19.27 0.47 19.15
CA LYS A 101 -19.42 -0.95 18.76
C LYS A 101 -18.10 -1.70 18.86
N THR A 102 -17.02 -1.10 18.36
CA THR A 102 -15.68 -1.70 18.39
C THR A 102 -15.14 -1.75 19.82
N LEU A 103 -15.31 -0.68 20.61
CA LEU A 103 -14.91 -0.67 22.03
C LEU A 103 -15.59 -1.77 22.84
N ARG A 104 -16.91 -1.96 22.65
CA ARG A 104 -17.68 -3.01 23.31
C ARG A 104 -17.20 -4.41 22.92
N ARG A 105 -16.91 -4.63 21.63
CA ARG A 105 -16.37 -5.91 21.13
C ARG A 105 -14.96 -6.18 21.67
N ALA A 106 -14.14 -5.14 21.80
CA ALA A 106 -12.81 -5.25 22.39
C ALA A 106 -12.86 -5.56 23.88
N GLY A 107 -13.93 -5.16 24.59
CA GLY A 107 -14.04 -5.31 26.04
C GLY A 107 -13.11 -4.36 26.79
N VAL A 108 -12.90 -3.15 26.24
CA VAL A 108 -12.03 -2.12 26.81
C VAL A 108 -12.84 -1.02 27.49
N THR A 109 -12.23 -0.39 28.49
CA THR A 109 -12.72 0.85 29.11
C THR A 109 -11.98 2.05 28.55
N VAL A 110 -12.57 3.24 28.62
CA VAL A 110 -11.95 4.48 28.13
C VAL A 110 -11.58 5.34 29.32
N ASP A 111 -10.32 5.75 29.40
CA ASP A 111 -9.83 6.72 30.38
C ASP A 111 -9.66 8.10 29.70
N PRO A 112 -10.48 9.10 30.08
CA PRO A 112 -10.38 10.45 29.54
C PRO A 112 -9.06 11.17 29.81
N SER A 113 -8.30 10.73 30.81
CA SER A 113 -7.04 11.36 31.22
C SER A 113 -5.82 10.84 30.44
N ARG A 114 -6.01 9.79 29.62
CA ARG A 114 -4.92 9.12 28.90
C ARG A 114 -4.98 9.42 27.40
N GLU A 115 -3.83 9.76 26.82
CA GLU A 115 -3.63 9.89 25.38
C GLU A 115 -2.45 9.01 24.96
N GLU A 116 -2.62 8.22 23.91
CA GLU A 116 -1.54 7.45 23.30
C GLU A 116 -1.33 7.93 21.87
N GLU A 117 -0.09 8.18 21.52
CA GLU A 117 0.33 8.47 20.15
C GLU A 117 1.18 7.30 19.62
N PRO A 118 1.21 7.06 18.29
CA PRO A 118 2.02 6.00 17.72
C PRO A 118 3.50 6.27 18.00
N GLU A 119 4.08 5.52 18.91
CA GLU A 119 5.54 5.37 19.00
C GLU A 119 6.04 4.80 17.67
N GLY A 120 7.09 5.44 17.12
CA GLY A 120 7.58 5.22 15.77
C GLY A 120 7.68 3.74 15.37
N ASP A 121 7.35 3.47 14.11
CA ASP A 121 7.27 2.17 13.41
C ASP A 121 7.95 0.95 14.08
N GLU A 122 7.36 0.40 15.14
CA GLU A 122 7.70 -0.95 15.63
C GLU A 122 6.77 -2.00 15.03
N VAL A 123 7.35 -2.94 14.29
CA VAL A 123 6.70 -4.00 13.52
C VAL A 123 6.59 -5.28 14.37
N ASP A 124 5.40 -5.87 14.48
CA ASP A 124 5.15 -7.14 15.21
C ASP A 124 6.03 -8.30 14.68
N PRO A 125 7.02 -8.80 15.46
CA PRO A 125 8.02 -9.76 15.01
C PRO A 125 7.46 -11.15 14.65
N ARG A 126 6.24 -11.51 15.05
CA ARG A 126 5.63 -12.81 14.73
C ARG A 126 5.08 -12.88 13.30
N ARG A 127 4.60 -11.76 12.75
CA ARG A 127 4.28 -11.63 11.30
C ARG A 127 5.54 -11.56 10.43
N VAL A 128 6.67 -11.22 11.02
CA VAL A 128 7.93 -11.03 10.30
C VAL A 128 8.62 -12.37 9.99
N VAL A 129 8.31 -13.52 10.60
CA VAL A 129 9.10 -14.76 10.35
C VAL A 129 9.17 -15.15 8.87
N GLY A 130 8.11 -14.92 8.09
CA GLY A 130 8.14 -15.07 6.61
C GLY A 130 8.94 -13.97 5.91
N THR A 131 8.70 -12.72 6.27
CA THR A 131 9.39 -11.53 5.73
C THR A 131 10.89 -11.50 6.07
N LEU A 132 11.30 -11.80 7.31
CA LEU A 132 12.68 -11.96 7.77
C LEU A 132 13.39 -13.09 7.04
N LYS A 133 12.75 -14.25 6.86
CA LYS A 133 13.36 -15.37 6.11
C LYS A 133 13.59 -15.00 4.65
N LEU A 134 12.60 -14.36 4.02
CA LEU A 134 12.70 -13.85 2.65
C LEU A 134 13.75 -12.75 2.53
N HIS A 135 13.72 -11.75 3.40
CA HIS A 135 14.68 -10.66 3.45
C HIS A 135 16.10 -11.19 3.63
N LYS A 136 16.35 -12.07 4.60
CA LYS A 136 17.65 -12.75 4.77
C LYS A 136 18.07 -13.59 3.57
N ARG A 137 17.12 -14.10 2.77
CA ARG A 137 17.42 -14.87 1.56
C ARG A 137 17.78 -13.93 0.40
N LEU A 138 17.04 -12.83 0.24
CA LEU A 138 17.34 -11.78 -0.73
C LEU A 138 18.69 -11.14 -0.47
N LEU A 139 18.98 -10.80 0.79
CA LEU A 139 20.29 -10.28 1.19
C LEU A 139 21.44 -11.22 0.82
N ARG A 140 21.24 -12.53 0.98
CA ARG A 140 22.25 -13.55 0.62
C ARG A 140 22.42 -13.71 -0.89
N THR A 141 21.37 -13.48 -1.66
CA THR A 141 21.40 -13.60 -3.12
C THR A 141 21.94 -12.34 -3.80
N VAL A 142 21.58 -11.17 -3.30
CA VAL A 142 21.90 -9.88 -3.94
C VAL A 142 23.21 -9.31 -3.41
N GLY A 143 23.62 -9.67 -2.18
CA GLY A 143 24.84 -9.17 -1.54
C GLY A 143 24.74 -7.72 -1.04
N GLU A 144 23.97 -6.87 -1.73
CA GLU A 144 23.78 -5.46 -1.38
C GLU A 144 22.55 -5.25 -0.46
N LYS A 145 22.80 -4.86 0.80
CA LYS A 145 21.75 -4.76 1.82
C LYS A 145 20.71 -3.68 1.51
N ARG A 146 21.14 -2.58 0.89
CA ARG A 146 20.28 -1.42 0.67
C ARG A 146 19.38 -1.60 -0.56
N ALA A 147 19.73 -2.51 -1.46
CA ALA A 147 19.02 -2.73 -2.71
C ALA A 147 17.80 -3.66 -2.63
N VAL A 148 17.57 -4.36 -1.52
CA VAL A 148 16.47 -5.34 -1.44
C VAL A 148 15.11 -4.74 -1.08
N THR A 149 15.09 -3.47 -0.63
CA THR A 149 13.89 -2.79 -0.14
C THR A 149 12.73 -2.81 -1.15
N PRO A 150 12.93 -2.46 -2.43
CA PRO A 150 11.86 -2.52 -3.43
C PRO A 150 11.22 -3.90 -3.56
N ALA A 151 12.02 -4.97 -3.50
CA ALA A 151 11.51 -6.33 -3.62
C ALA A 151 10.63 -6.74 -2.42
N VAL A 152 11.00 -6.30 -1.22
CA VAL A 152 10.20 -6.54 -0.01
C VAL A 152 8.87 -5.80 -0.09
N LEU A 153 8.89 -4.52 -0.48
CA LEU A 153 7.69 -3.70 -0.62
C LEU A 153 6.75 -4.24 -1.71
N ALA A 154 7.29 -4.65 -2.86
CA ALA A 154 6.52 -5.27 -3.94
C ALA A 154 5.81 -6.56 -3.48
N LEU A 155 6.46 -7.39 -2.66
CA LEU A 155 5.87 -8.62 -2.15
C LEU A 155 4.82 -8.37 -1.05
N GLN A 156 4.96 -7.30 -0.28
CA GLN A 156 4.03 -6.94 0.80
C GLN A 156 2.80 -6.18 0.29
N HIS A 157 2.99 -5.30 -0.69
CA HIS A 157 1.99 -4.32 -1.11
C HIS A 157 1.61 -4.42 -2.59
N GLY A 158 2.31 -5.25 -3.36
CA GLY A 158 2.15 -5.37 -4.80
C GLY A 158 2.73 -4.16 -5.56
N GLY A 159 2.68 -4.24 -6.89
CA GLY A 159 3.16 -3.16 -7.76
C GLY A 159 4.67 -3.15 -7.94
N ALA A 160 5.13 -2.16 -8.72
CA ALA A 160 6.56 -1.91 -8.90
C ALA A 160 7.02 -0.87 -7.86
N TRP A 161 8.31 -0.91 -7.52
CA TRP A 161 8.92 -0.03 -6.53
C TRP A 161 10.35 0.30 -6.93
N SER A 162 10.81 1.49 -6.60
CA SER A 162 12.18 1.97 -6.78
C SER A 162 12.80 2.41 -5.47
N TYR A 163 14.12 2.37 -5.40
CA TYR A 163 14.88 2.88 -4.27
C TYR A 163 16.25 3.38 -4.73
N ARG A 164 16.70 4.51 -4.18
CA ARG A 164 18.04 5.07 -4.37
C ARG A 164 18.62 5.45 -3.02
N ASP A 165 19.85 5.04 -2.76
CA ASP A 165 20.64 5.46 -1.60
C ASP A 165 22.12 5.51 -1.98
N GLY A 166 22.68 6.72 -2.02
CA GLY A 166 24.01 6.97 -2.58
C GLY A 166 24.12 6.49 -4.03
N ASP A 167 25.15 5.69 -4.30
CA ASP A 167 25.45 5.15 -5.63
C ASP A 167 24.63 3.89 -5.97
N VAL A 168 23.87 3.35 -5.00
CA VAL A 168 23.06 2.15 -5.20
C VAL A 168 21.65 2.58 -5.57
N SER A 169 21.20 2.15 -6.76
CA SER A 169 19.80 2.22 -7.14
C SER A 169 19.24 0.84 -7.46
N SER A 170 17.97 0.64 -7.18
CA SER A 170 17.31 -0.63 -7.47
C SER A 170 15.84 -0.44 -7.81
N VAL A 171 15.34 -1.31 -8.68
CA VAL A 171 13.93 -1.34 -9.07
C VAL A 171 13.41 -2.77 -9.00
N ALA A 172 12.26 -2.95 -8.35
CA ALA A 172 11.52 -4.20 -8.35
C ALA A 172 10.29 -4.08 -9.24
N VAL A 173 10.17 -4.92 -10.27
CA VAL A 173 9.03 -4.94 -11.20
C VAL A 173 8.38 -6.33 -11.28
N PRO A 174 7.10 -6.47 -10.89
CA PRO A 174 6.39 -7.75 -10.99
C PRO A 174 5.87 -7.98 -12.41
N ILE A 175 6.08 -9.21 -12.89
CA ILE A 175 5.54 -9.70 -14.15
C ILE A 175 4.57 -10.83 -13.85
N ARG A 176 3.29 -10.63 -14.19
CA ARG A 176 2.22 -11.57 -13.92
C ARG A 176 1.86 -12.38 -15.15
N LYS A 177 1.66 -13.68 -14.99
CA LYS A 177 1.20 -14.59 -16.03
C LYS A 177 0.04 -15.42 -15.50
N LEU A 178 -1.11 -15.34 -16.16
CA LEU A 178 -2.26 -16.21 -15.89
C LEU A 178 -2.08 -17.52 -16.65
N SER A 179 -2.13 -18.64 -15.94
CA SER A 179 -2.12 -19.98 -16.54
C SER A 179 -2.94 -20.92 -15.67
N ASN A 180 -3.86 -21.67 -16.29
CA ASN A 180 -4.72 -22.65 -15.61
C ASN A 180 -5.43 -22.08 -14.37
N GLY A 181 -5.99 -20.87 -14.48
CA GLY A 181 -6.68 -20.19 -13.37
C GLY A 181 -5.78 -19.67 -12.25
N VAL A 182 -4.45 -19.81 -12.37
CA VAL A 182 -3.48 -19.34 -11.38
C VAL A 182 -2.67 -18.18 -11.96
N VAL A 183 -2.67 -17.04 -11.26
CA VAL A 183 -1.75 -15.94 -11.57
C VAL A 183 -0.42 -16.21 -10.87
N ARG A 184 0.62 -16.47 -11.66
CA ARG A 184 1.99 -16.54 -11.18
C ARG A 184 2.66 -15.18 -11.33
N GLU A 185 3.51 -14.83 -10.40
CA GLU A 185 4.23 -13.57 -10.40
C GLU A 185 5.74 -13.83 -10.35
N ASP A 186 6.46 -13.34 -11.35
CA ASP A 186 7.91 -13.27 -11.38
C ASP A 186 8.30 -11.81 -11.11
N LEU A 187 8.85 -11.53 -9.92
CA LEU A 187 9.33 -10.22 -9.51
C LEU A 187 10.82 -10.11 -9.84
N TYR A 188 11.16 -9.17 -10.71
CA TYR A 188 12.53 -8.86 -11.08
C TYR A 188 13.03 -7.72 -10.21
N LEU A 189 14.06 -7.97 -9.41
CA LEU A 189 14.83 -6.94 -8.72
C LEU A 189 16.09 -6.65 -9.54
N LEU A 190 16.20 -5.43 -10.04
CA LEU A 190 17.32 -4.97 -10.85
C LEU A 190 18.20 -4.03 -10.03
N LEU A 191 19.51 -4.23 -10.09
CA LEU A 191 20.52 -3.34 -9.53
C LEU A 191 21.03 -2.36 -10.58
N ASN A 192 21.17 -1.10 -10.18
CA ASN A 192 21.61 0.03 -10.99
C ASN A 192 21.02 0.01 -12.42
N PRO A 193 19.68 -0.05 -12.54
CA PRO A 193 19.07 -0.18 -13.84
C PRO A 193 19.18 1.11 -14.65
N GLU A 194 19.58 1.00 -15.92
CA GLU A 194 19.70 2.11 -16.87
C GLU A 194 18.95 1.82 -18.16
N ILE A 195 18.24 2.81 -18.69
CA ILE A 195 17.49 2.67 -19.95
C ILE A 195 18.48 2.65 -21.12
N GLU A 196 18.52 1.55 -21.86
CA GLU A 196 19.27 1.45 -23.11
C GLU A 196 18.41 1.85 -24.31
N ARG A 197 17.13 1.46 -24.29
CA ARG A 197 16.20 1.71 -25.40
C ARG A 197 14.76 1.84 -24.91
N ALA A 198 14.02 2.79 -25.47
CA ALA A 198 12.60 3.00 -25.20
C ALA A 198 11.86 3.23 -26.53
N GLU A 199 10.80 2.47 -26.80
CA GLU A 199 10.08 2.54 -28.07
C GLU A 199 8.55 2.50 -27.92
N GLY A 200 7.89 3.18 -28.86
CA GLY A 200 6.43 3.29 -28.92
C GLY A 200 5.86 4.09 -27.76
N THR A 201 4.54 4.31 -27.78
CA THR A 201 3.85 5.10 -26.75
C THR A 201 2.62 4.35 -26.25
N LEU A 202 2.51 4.26 -24.92
CA LEU A 202 1.35 3.78 -24.19
C LEU A 202 0.86 4.94 -23.32
N THR A 203 -0.41 5.30 -23.49
CA THR A 203 -1.08 6.30 -22.66
C THR A 203 -1.85 5.59 -21.56
N ARG A 204 -1.63 5.98 -20.30
CA ARG A 204 -2.31 5.37 -19.14
C ARG A 204 -2.53 6.38 -18.02
N LEU A 205 -3.32 5.96 -17.04
CA LEU A 205 -3.48 6.69 -15.79
C LEU A 205 -2.46 6.21 -14.76
N GLU A 206 -1.77 7.16 -14.13
CA GLU A 206 -0.79 6.91 -13.07
C GLU A 206 -1.04 7.83 -11.88
N LYS A 207 -0.68 7.37 -10.68
CA LYS A 207 -0.72 8.17 -9.45
C LYS A 207 0.71 8.28 -8.92
N CYS A 208 1.26 9.48 -8.85
CA CYS A 208 2.60 9.73 -8.30
C CYS A 208 2.50 10.23 -6.84
N GLY A 209 3.24 9.60 -5.93
CA GLY A 209 3.43 10.11 -4.56
C GLY A 209 2.14 10.52 -3.83
N ARG A 210 2.08 11.79 -3.40
CA ARG A 210 0.97 12.38 -2.61
C ARG A 210 -0.19 12.91 -3.45
N GLU A 211 -0.11 12.79 -4.78
CA GLU A 211 -1.14 13.24 -5.71
C GLU A 211 -2.50 12.62 -5.35
N ARG A 212 -3.55 13.45 -5.32
CA ARG A 212 -4.90 13.00 -4.96
C ARG A 212 -5.64 12.38 -6.14
N VAL A 213 -5.19 12.66 -7.36
CA VAL A 213 -5.82 12.24 -8.62
C VAL A 213 -4.83 11.48 -9.47
N ARG A 214 -5.34 10.59 -10.34
CA ARG A 214 -4.51 9.97 -11.36
C ARG A 214 -4.34 10.95 -12.52
N ARG A 215 -3.14 11.02 -13.08
CA ARG A 215 -2.82 11.85 -14.24
C ARG A 215 -2.58 10.99 -15.47
N VAL A 216 -2.77 11.60 -16.64
CA VAL A 216 -2.44 10.96 -17.91
C VAL A 216 -0.92 10.94 -18.07
N ALA A 217 -0.36 9.76 -18.20
CA ALA A 217 1.06 9.52 -18.41
C ALA A 217 1.29 8.83 -19.76
N LYS A 218 2.35 9.25 -20.46
CA LYS A 218 2.86 8.59 -21.66
C LYS A 218 4.10 7.80 -21.27
N ARG A 219 4.09 6.50 -21.53
CA ARG A 219 5.19 5.57 -21.23
C ARG A 219 5.58 4.80 -22.49
N PRO A 220 6.81 4.29 -22.60
CA PRO A 220 7.19 3.48 -23.74
C PRO A 220 6.42 2.15 -23.74
N ARG A 221 6.07 1.68 -24.94
CA ARG A 221 5.44 0.37 -25.13
C ARG A 221 6.45 -0.76 -24.95
N ARG A 222 7.71 -0.53 -25.34
CA ARG A 222 8.84 -1.46 -25.20
C ARG A 222 10.00 -0.76 -24.52
N LEU A 223 10.64 -1.48 -23.61
CA LEU A 223 11.75 -0.96 -22.83
C LEU A 223 12.87 -2.01 -22.72
N GLU A 224 14.09 -1.61 -23.02
CA GLU A 224 15.31 -2.38 -22.76
C GLU A 224 16.12 -1.65 -21.68
N VAL A 225 16.42 -2.37 -20.60
CA VAL A 225 17.08 -1.82 -19.40
C VAL A 225 18.30 -2.67 -19.07
N ARG A 226 19.48 -2.06 -19.12
CA ARG A 226 20.72 -2.65 -18.59
C ARG A 226 20.66 -2.68 -17.07
N HIS A 227 21.22 -3.70 -16.45
CA HIS A 227 21.35 -3.79 -15.00
C HIS A 227 22.63 -4.52 -14.61
N ASP A 228 23.13 -4.21 -13.43
CA ASP A 228 24.36 -4.79 -12.87
C ASP A 228 24.09 -6.15 -12.17
N GLY A 229 22.85 -6.65 -12.26
CA GLY A 229 22.43 -7.94 -11.71
C GLY A 229 21.19 -7.79 -10.81
N GLY A 230 21.00 -8.74 -9.90
CA GLY A 230 19.97 -8.67 -8.86
C GLY A 230 19.34 -10.03 -8.54
N ALA A 231 18.01 -10.10 -8.54
CA ALA A 231 17.31 -11.34 -8.22
C ALA A 231 15.99 -11.49 -8.98
N ILE A 232 15.59 -12.75 -9.20
CA ILE A 232 14.25 -13.12 -9.65
C ILE A 232 13.54 -13.86 -8.54
N ILE A 233 12.44 -13.29 -8.06
CA ILE A 233 11.57 -13.89 -7.05
C ILE A 233 10.32 -14.45 -7.74
N ARG A 234 10.17 -15.77 -7.74
CA ARG A 234 9.00 -16.46 -8.29
C ARG A 234 8.00 -16.78 -7.19
N VAL A 235 6.79 -16.25 -7.31
CA VAL A 235 5.68 -16.47 -6.39
C VAL A 235 4.65 -17.39 -7.06
N ASP A 236 4.48 -18.59 -6.47
CA ASP A 236 3.46 -19.56 -6.87
C ASP A 236 2.41 -19.68 -5.76
N PRO A 237 1.27 -18.98 -5.89
CA PRO A 237 0.22 -19.01 -4.88
C PRO A 237 -0.45 -20.39 -4.79
N GLY A 238 -0.58 -21.10 -5.91
CA GLY A 238 -1.16 -22.45 -5.94
C GLY A 238 -0.35 -23.47 -5.13
N ARG A 239 0.98 -23.30 -5.08
CA ARG A 239 1.89 -24.14 -4.29
C ARG A 239 2.32 -23.52 -2.96
N ARG A 240 1.80 -22.33 -2.60
CA ARG A 240 2.21 -21.54 -1.43
C ARG A 240 3.74 -21.43 -1.30
N ARG A 241 4.43 -21.20 -2.43
CA ARG A 241 5.89 -21.27 -2.48
C ARG A 241 6.49 -20.04 -3.15
N ILE A 242 7.50 -19.48 -2.49
CA ILE A 242 8.36 -18.43 -3.03
C ILE A 242 9.74 -19.03 -3.30
N ARG A 243 10.29 -18.76 -4.48
CA ARG A 243 11.65 -19.14 -4.86
C ARG A 243 12.41 -17.88 -5.25
N VAL A 244 13.64 -17.76 -4.77
CA VAL A 244 14.56 -16.68 -5.11
C VAL A 244 15.72 -17.29 -5.86
N ARG A 245 16.09 -16.70 -6.99
CA ARG A 245 17.33 -17.00 -7.71
C ARG A 245 18.05 -15.70 -8.03
N GLU A 246 19.36 -15.80 -8.16
CA GLU A 246 20.20 -14.70 -8.63
C GLU A 246 19.86 -14.35 -10.08
N LEU A 247 20.07 -13.08 -10.41
CA LEU A 247 19.99 -12.53 -11.76
C LEU A 247 21.37 -11.99 -12.12
N ASP A 248 21.98 -12.59 -13.12
CA ASP A 248 23.28 -12.13 -13.65
C ASP A 248 23.14 -10.76 -14.31
N PRO A 249 24.23 -9.95 -14.37
CA PRO A 249 24.23 -8.68 -15.11
C PRO A 249 23.80 -8.87 -16.57
N GLY A 250 23.09 -7.89 -17.13
CA GLY A 250 22.61 -7.98 -18.51
C GLY A 250 21.52 -6.97 -18.85
N THR A 251 20.75 -7.27 -19.88
CA THR A 251 19.64 -6.42 -20.36
C THR A 251 18.31 -7.13 -20.17
N LEU A 252 17.39 -6.50 -19.44
CA LEU A 252 16.00 -6.93 -19.33
C LEU A 252 15.16 -6.23 -20.41
N ARG A 253 14.41 -7.03 -21.18
CA ARG A 253 13.48 -6.54 -22.21
C ARG A 253 12.04 -6.75 -21.77
N LEU A 254 11.26 -5.66 -21.70
CA LEU A 254 9.85 -5.69 -21.33
C LEU A 254 8.98 -5.04 -22.41
N GLU A 255 7.72 -5.47 -22.48
CA GLU A 255 6.69 -4.89 -23.35
C GLU A 255 5.39 -4.65 -22.56
N GLY A 256 4.62 -3.63 -22.95
CA GLY A 256 3.29 -3.35 -22.44
C GLY A 256 3.28 -2.81 -21.01
N ILE A 257 2.38 -3.32 -20.18
CA ILE A 257 2.19 -2.84 -18.80
C ILE A 257 3.46 -3.00 -17.95
N PRO A 258 4.18 -4.15 -17.97
CA PRO A 258 5.46 -4.27 -17.26
C PRO A 258 6.52 -3.24 -17.69
N ALA A 259 6.62 -2.93 -18.98
CA ALA A 259 7.53 -1.90 -19.49
C ALA A 259 7.15 -0.51 -18.97
N ALA A 260 5.87 -0.18 -19.01
CA ALA A 260 5.37 1.09 -18.48
C ALA A 260 5.57 1.21 -16.96
N ASN A 261 5.37 0.12 -16.20
CA ASN A 261 5.63 0.10 -14.75
C ASN A 261 7.12 0.28 -14.45
N LEU A 262 8.01 -0.42 -15.16
CA LEU A 262 9.45 -0.27 -14.98
C LEU A 262 9.90 1.16 -15.32
N HIS A 263 9.42 1.73 -16.43
CA HIS A 263 9.72 3.11 -16.79
C HIS A 263 9.20 4.12 -15.77
N HIS A 264 8.04 3.89 -15.15
CA HIS A 264 7.54 4.75 -14.07
C HIS A 264 8.51 4.78 -12.88
N GLU A 265 8.97 3.61 -12.42
CA GLU A 265 9.94 3.52 -11.34
C GLU A 265 11.31 4.13 -11.69
N LEU A 266 11.75 3.97 -12.94
CA LEU A 266 12.98 4.61 -13.41
C LEU A 266 12.86 6.14 -13.45
N SER A 267 11.69 6.69 -13.81
CA SER A 267 11.50 8.15 -13.76
C SER A 267 11.62 8.72 -12.35
N HIS A 268 11.22 7.98 -11.31
CA HIS A 268 11.44 8.40 -9.91
C HIS A 268 12.93 8.50 -9.57
N LEU A 269 13.73 7.58 -10.09
CA LEU A 269 15.18 7.59 -9.90
C LEU A 269 15.86 8.75 -10.64
N MET A 270 15.25 9.22 -11.73
CA MET A 270 15.75 10.34 -12.56
C MET A 270 15.25 11.71 -12.11
N GLY A 271 14.22 11.76 -11.26
CA GLY A 271 13.61 13.02 -10.80
C GLY A 271 12.58 13.63 -11.76
N ASP A 272 12.05 12.84 -12.71
CA ASP A 272 11.09 13.31 -13.71
C ASP A 272 9.63 13.21 -13.23
N ASP A 273 8.87 14.29 -13.41
CA ASP A 273 7.48 14.43 -12.95
C ASP A 273 6.41 14.08 -14.02
N LEU A 274 5.21 13.72 -13.57
CA LEU A 274 4.08 13.34 -14.43
C LEU A 274 3.40 14.53 -15.14
N GLY A 275 2.91 14.29 -16.37
CA GLY A 275 2.16 15.24 -17.22
C GLY A 275 0.80 15.70 -16.67
N PRO A 276 0.03 16.48 -17.44
CA PRO A 276 -1.18 17.18 -16.97
C PRO A 276 -2.33 16.23 -16.54
N SER A 277 -3.18 16.71 -15.63
CA SER A 277 -4.19 15.94 -14.88
C SER A 277 -5.59 15.90 -15.51
N VAL A 278 -5.77 16.30 -16.77
CA VAL A 278 -7.11 16.56 -17.31
C VAL A 278 -7.64 15.32 -18.04
N LEU A 279 -8.64 14.67 -17.46
CA LEU A 279 -9.55 13.76 -18.15
C LEU A 279 -10.89 14.48 -18.31
N GLU A 280 -11.44 14.46 -19.52
CA GLU A 280 -12.80 14.92 -19.79
C GLU A 280 -13.76 13.75 -19.55
N PHE A 281 -14.89 14.02 -18.90
CA PHE A 281 -15.92 13.01 -18.62
C PHE A 281 -16.95 13.02 -19.74
N GLU A 282 -17.03 11.93 -20.49
CA GLU A 282 -18.13 11.65 -21.42
C GLU A 282 -18.98 10.51 -20.85
N VAL A 283 -20.30 10.68 -20.89
CA VAL A 283 -21.27 9.64 -20.51
C VAL A 283 -21.83 9.08 -21.81
N GLU A 284 -21.50 7.82 -22.13
CA GLU A 284 -22.12 7.05 -23.22
C GLU A 284 -23.50 6.50 -22.83
#